data_AF-A0A2T1FVV3-F1
#
_entry.id   AF-A0A2T1FVV3-F1
#
_cell.length_a   1.000
_cell.length_b   1.000
_cell.length_c   1.000
_cell.angle_alpha   90.00
_cell.angle_beta   90.00
_cell.angle_gamma   90.00
#
_symmetry.space_group_name_H-M   'P 1'
#
loop_
_entity.id
_entity.type
_entity.pdbx_description
1 polymer ?
#
loop_
_entity_poly.entity_id
_entity_poly.type
_entity_poly.pdbx_seq_one_letter_code
_entity_poly.pdbx_strand_id
1 'polypeptide(L)'
;MSDSNDIPLMFRAQIEGRCQIQRLIPGAPRQQAYDWAQEWITGVSKEVPDFDSKTIQTKAFKITWRFVSNSGQDEGVIRPVTGTKGWPLYPGASMKGAFLRTCTDEQAMKYCGGQLSQKDTKPGILRFHGGYPKDGDWTKKSLVDVVHPQEDWQVKKNGSHSAFIQISLHQPTLVFGISSTVELSEEEWTTIWELWERAMERGIGSRVSAGYGQPRNHGNSNLLRIQLKGQGLGSQLIDKTGEFRPNMFKAALRGHTLRLFSGITDENSAEELTKELWGGFAGQNGAIVGLLGIAFNPVELDLDSYSYGRNVMPTYELVDGTLNILCMTAKAEQQRKNLKVLIPQLVKFSLLFGGFGKSWRRVDHRLFFKEYVTGNHNPMIGCHWQFGEKSNSLCCPVNELSDITNFLNTFQKSLKQWVKLKKKTLSSSISNWREAWHPKKVEVWGRIAESQLDSKAVRWFHGPYLGSQSIKKSVLTGQMGQIGCIWHRMYPRYITTNGRLQSTREYVELLTIFPDESESTEDFLDYLDTTSDFIKLWPTEE
;
A
#
# COMPACT_ATOMS: atom_id res chain seq x y z
N MET A 1 19.43 -15.04 -40.35
CA MET A 1 18.48 -14.66 -39.28
C MET A 1 17.80 -15.96 -38.86
N SER A 2 17.94 -16.40 -37.60
CA SER A 2 17.43 -17.70 -37.17
C SER A 2 15.92 -17.65 -36.91
N ASP A 3 15.20 -18.73 -37.26
CA ASP A 3 13.76 -18.99 -37.03
C ASP A 3 13.24 -18.65 -35.61
N SER A 4 14.14 -18.56 -34.63
CA SER A 4 13.81 -18.24 -33.23
C SER A 4 13.17 -16.87 -33.02
N ASN A 5 13.33 -15.93 -33.96
CA ASN A 5 12.76 -14.58 -33.85
C ASN A 5 11.28 -14.50 -34.24
N ASP A 6 10.74 -15.50 -34.93
CA ASP A 6 9.33 -15.53 -35.38
C ASP A 6 8.37 -16.18 -34.36
N ILE A 7 8.91 -16.86 -33.34
CA ILE A 7 8.12 -17.47 -32.27
C ILE A 7 7.66 -16.39 -31.28
N PRO A 8 6.37 -16.23 -30.96
CA PRO A 8 5.92 -15.24 -29.98
C PRO A 8 6.63 -15.40 -28.62
N LEU A 9 6.90 -14.29 -27.94
CA LEU A 9 7.73 -14.28 -26.72
C LEU A 9 7.18 -15.18 -25.61
N MET A 10 5.86 -15.36 -25.56
CA MET A 10 5.18 -16.24 -24.60
C MET A 10 5.59 -17.71 -24.74
N PHE A 11 5.90 -18.16 -25.96
CA PHE A 11 6.27 -19.56 -26.23
C PHE A 11 7.78 -19.80 -26.18
N ARG A 12 8.57 -18.77 -25.86
CA ARG A 12 10.02 -18.90 -25.69
C ARG A 12 10.36 -19.28 -24.26
N ALA A 13 11.37 -20.14 -24.10
CA ALA A 13 11.90 -20.51 -22.79
C ALA A 13 12.33 -19.28 -21.98
N GLN A 14 11.83 -19.16 -20.75
CA GLN A 14 12.08 -18.01 -19.86
C GLN A 14 13.46 -18.06 -19.18
N ILE A 15 14.52 -18.19 -19.99
CA ILE A 15 15.92 -18.27 -19.55
C ILE A 15 16.77 -17.11 -20.09
N GLU A 16 17.90 -16.89 -19.44
CA GLU A 16 18.84 -15.83 -19.81
C GLU A 16 19.29 -15.93 -21.27
N GLY A 17 19.34 -14.78 -21.95
CA GLY A 17 19.71 -14.69 -23.37
C GLY A 17 18.61 -15.15 -24.34
N ARG A 18 17.43 -15.59 -23.86
CA ARG A 18 16.27 -15.94 -24.69
C ARG A 18 15.05 -15.07 -24.40
N CYS A 19 14.38 -15.28 -23.27
CA CYS A 19 13.15 -14.59 -22.89
C CYS A 19 13.08 -14.41 -21.37
N GLN A 20 12.72 -13.21 -20.92
CA GLN A 20 12.85 -12.75 -19.55
C GLN A 20 11.74 -11.75 -19.22
N ILE A 21 10.49 -12.09 -19.55
CA ILE A 21 9.32 -11.22 -19.32
C ILE A 21 9.08 -10.96 -17.83
N GLN A 22 9.47 -11.91 -16.98
CA GLN A 22 9.25 -11.90 -15.54
C GLN A 22 10.18 -11.00 -14.72
N ARG A 23 11.36 -10.67 -15.26
CA ARG A 23 12.42 -9.96 -14.51
C ARG A 23 12.80 -8.66 -15.17
N LEU A 24 13.01 -7.64 -14.35
CA LEU A 24 13.66 -6.41 -14.79
C LEU A 24 15.13 -6.73 -15.13
N ILE A 25 15.56 -6.38 -16.34
CA ILE A 25 16.96 -6.43 -16.77
C ILE A 25 17.55 -5.02 -16.63
N PRO A 26 18.39 -4.76 -15.61
CA PRO A 26 18.96 -3.43 -15.38
C PRO A 26 19.76 -2.96 -16.61
N GLY A 27 19.58 -1.70 -17.00
CA GLY A 27 20.31 -1.09 -18.12
C GLY A 27 19.89 -1.53 -19.53
N ALA A 28 18.99 -2.51 -19.67
CA ALA A 28 18.48 -2.87 -20.99
C ALA A 28 17.67 -1.70 -21.58
N PRO A 29 17.91 -1.34 -22.86
CA PRO A 29 17.24 -0.20 -23.51
C PRO A 29 15.73 -0.40 -23.59
N ARG A 30 15.28 -1.66 -23.62
CA ARG A 30 13.87 -2.05 -23.66
C ARG A 30 13.70 -3.38 -22.93
N GLN A 31 12.66 -3.48 -22.10
CA GLN A 31 12.33 -4.74 -21.42
C GLN A 31 11.42 -5.59 -22.29
N GLN A 32 11.70 -6.89 -22.36
CA GLN A 32 10.93 -7.85 -23.16
C GLN A 32 9.46 -7.95 -22.73
N ALA A 33 9.12 -7.55 -21.50
CA ALA A 33 7.75 -7.46 -21.06
C ALA A 33 6.90 -6.46 -21.85
N TYR A 34 7.51 -5.36 -22.33
CA TYR A 34 6.83 -4.40 -23.20
C TYR A 34 6.61 -4.97 -24.59
N ASP A 35 7.56 -5.75 -25.10
CA ASP A 35 7.44 -6.41 -26.40
C ASP A 35 6.33 -7.44 -26.37
N TRP A 36 6.30 -8.27 -25.34
CA TRP A 36 5.22 -9.25 -25.14
C TRP A 36 3.85 -8.56 -24.99
N ALA A 37 3.77 -7.45 -24.24
CA ALA A 37 2.52 -6.70 -24.09
C ALA A 37 2.04 -6.16 -25.45
N GLN A 38 2.96 -5.71 -26.31
CA GLN A 38 2.64 -5.26 -27.65
C GLN A 38 2.21 -6.41 -28.57
N GLU A 39 2.88 -7.56 -28.53
CA GLU A 39 2.46 -8.77 -29.25
C GLU A 39 1.03 -9.16 -28.87
N TRP A 40 0.71 -9.12 -27.58
CA TRP A 40 -0.64 -9.42 -27.08
C TRP A 40 -1.69 -8.41 -27.58
N ILE A 41 -1.40 -7.11 -27.51
CA ILE A 41 -2.30 -6.05 -28.02
C ILE A 41 -2.49 -6.16 -29.54
N THR A 42 -1.45 -6.53 -30.28
CA THR A 42 -1.56 -6.70 -31.74
C THR A 42 -2.34 -7.96 -32.11
N GLY A 43 -2.21 -9.05 -31.33
CA GLY A 43 -2.88 -10.32 -31.59
C GLY A 43 -4.32 -10.41 -31.10
N VAL A 44 -4.79 -9.50 -30.23
CA VAL A 44 -6.16 -9.52 -29.71
C VAL A 44 -7.16 -9.11 -30.78
N SER A 45 -8.32 -9.77 -30.80
CA SER A 45 -9.43 -9.39 -31.68
C SER A 45 -9.93 -7.96 -31.38
N LYS A 46 -10.24 -7.21 -32.44
CA LYS A 46 -10.89 -5.89 -32.34
C LYS A 46 -12.34 -5.98 -31.88
N GLU A 47 -13.00 -7.12 -32.09
CA GLU A 47 -14.35 -7.37 -31.62
C GLU A 47 -14.33 -7.60 -30.10
N VAL A 48 -15.05 -6.75 -29.39
CA VAL A 48 -15.25 -6.85 -27.94
C VAL A 48 -16.07 -8.11 -27.64
N PRO A 49 -15.67 -8.95 -26.67
CA PRO A 49 -16.47 -10.07 -26.22
C PRO A 49 -17.82 -9.57 -25.70
N ASP A 50 -18.89 -10.05 -26.31
CA ASP A 50 -20.25 -9.72 -25.90
C ASP A 50 -20.93 -10.95 -25.28
N PHE A 51 -21.76 -10.71 -24.28
CA PHE A 51 -22.59 -11.75 -23.68
C PHE A 51 -23.92 -11.80 -24.43
N ASP A 52 -24.45 -13.00 -24.67
CA ASP A 52 -25.80 -13.14 -25.25
C ASP A 52 -26.85 -12.53 -24.30
N SER A 53 -27.33 -11.34 -24.64
CA SER A 53 -28.24 -10.55 -23.82
C SER A 53 -29.60 -11.21 -23.59
N LYS A 54 -29.94 -12.24 -24.38
CA LYS A 54 -31.18 -13.01 -24.22
C LYS A 54 -31.09 -14.05 -23.10
N THR A 55 -29.89 -14.54 -22.81
CA THR A 55 -29.69 -15.68 -21.89
C THR A 55 -28.76 -15.38 -20.71
N ILE A 56 -28.01 -14.28 -20.79
CA ILE A 56 -27.00 -13.90 -19.79
C ILE A 56 -27.33 -12.53 -19.22
N GLN A 57 -27.54 -12.48 -17.90
CA GLN A 57 -27.63 -11.23 -17.15
C GLN A 57 -26.23 -10.66 -16.95
N THR A 58 -26.08 -9.34 -17.13
CA THR A 58 -24.78 -8.68 -17.03
C THR A 58 -24.77 -7.47 -16.11
N LYS A 59 -23.62 -7.21 -15.49
CA LYS A 59 -23.41 -6.01 -14.68
C LYS A 59 -21.96 -5.54 -14.76
N ALA A 60 -21.77 -4.22 -14.85
CA ALA A 60 -20.46 -3.59 -15.01
C ALA A 60 -19.93 -3.04 -13.68
N PHE A 61 -18.63 -3.23 -13.42
CA PHE A 61 -17.94 -2.75 -12.23
C PHE A 61 -16.63 -2.06 -12.58
N LYS A 62 -16.40 -0.87 -12.02
CA LYS A 62 -15.16 -0.12 -12.17
C LYS A 62 -14.14 -0.53 -11.10
N ILE A 63 -12.94 -0.89 -11.53
CA ILE A 63 -11.78 -1.07 -10.64
C ILE A 63 -11.07 0.28 -10.46
N THR A 64 -10.67 0.58 -9.22
CA THR A 64 -10.15 1.90 -8.81
C THR A 64 -8.66 2.11 -9.10
N TRP A 65 -7.89 1.04 -9.30
CA TRP A 65 -6.47 1.10 -9.66
C TRP A 65 -6.10 -0.06 -10.60
N ARG A 66 -5.07 -0.86 -10.33
CA ARG A 66 -4.63 -1.95 -11.21
C ARG A 66 -5.37 -3.25 -10.93
N PHE A 67 -5.60 -4.06 -11.95
CA PHE A 67 -6.24 -5.38 -11.85
C PHE A 67 -5.33 -6.47 -12.44
N VAL A 68 -5.25 -7.60 -11.73
CA VAL A 68 -4.49 -8.79 -12.15
C VAL A 68 -5.34 -10.02 -11.81
N SER A 69 -5.82 -10.76 -12.82
CA SER A 69 -6.51 -12.04 -12.57
C SER A 69 -5.55 -13.18 -12.20
N ASN A 70 -4.29 -13.10 -12.68
CA ASN A 70 -3.22 -14.11 -12.58
C ASN A 70 -3.62 -15.46 -13.18
N SER A 71 -3.02 -15.83 -14.31
CA SER A 71 -3.32 -17.10 -14.99
C SER A 71 -2.84 -18.31 -14.21
N GLY A 72 -1.77 -18.20 -13.41
CA GLY A 72 -1.14 -19.33 -12.73
C GLY A 72 -0.63 -20.43 -13.68
N GLN A 73 -0.62 -20.17 -14.99
CA GLN A 73 -0.27 -21.15 -16.03
C GLN A 73 1.24 -21.22 -16.27
N ASP A 74 1.95 -20.11 -16.10
CA ASP A 74 3.38 -20.01 -16.37
C ASP A 74 4.15 -19.80 -15.08
N GLU A 75 5.11 -20.68 -14.82
CA GLU A 75 6.02 -20.52 -13.70
C GLU A 75 6.88 -19.27 -13.92
N GLY A 76 6.71 -18.28 -13.04
CA GLY A 76 7.52 -17.06 -13.02
C GLY A 76 6.89 -15.83 -13.68
N VAL A 77 5.90 -15.95 -14.58
CA VAL A 77 5.26 -14.77 -15.21
C VAL A 77 3.88 -14.52 -14.63
N ILE A 78 3.70 -13.40 -13.93
CA ILE A 78 2.38 -12.97 -13.44
C ILE A 78 1.68 -12.19 -14.56
N ARG A 79 0.73 -12.84 -15.25
CA ARG A 79 -0.08 -12.22 -16.30
C ARG A 79 -1.58 -12.48 -16.14
N PRO A 80 -2.46 -11.64 -16.72
CA PRO A 80 -3.89 -11.91 -16.73
C PRO A 80 -4.21 -13.22 -17.46
N VAL A 81 -5.32 -13.85 -17.07
CA VAL A 81 -5.93 -14.92 -17.87
C VAL A 81 -6.39 -14.32 -19.20
N THR A 82 -6.05 -15.00 -20.30
CA THR A 82 -6.50 -14.67 -21.66
C THR A 82 -7.70 -15.54 -22.03
N GLY A 83 -8.85 -14.92 -22.20
CA GLY A 83 -10.10 -15.54 -22.63
C GLY A 83 -10.30 -15.50 -24.13
N THR A 84 -11.57 -15.48 -24.54
CA THR A 84 -12.00 -15.54 -25.95
C THR A 84 -11.30 -14.51 -26.81
N LYS A 85 -10.77 -14.95 -27.97
CA LYS A 85 -10.08 -14.12 -28.97
C LYS A 85 -8.94 -13.26 -28.39
N GLY A 86 -8.31 -13.72 -27.30
CA GLY A 86 -7.17 -13.08 -26.67
C GLY A 86 -7.51 -12.01 -25.63
N TRP A 87 -8.79 -11.74 -25.35
CA TRP A 87 -9.16 -10.69 -24.39
C TRP A 87 -8.79 -11.05 -22.94
N PRO A 88 -8.42 -10.08 -22.08
CA PRO A 88 -8.25 -10.33 -20.66
C PRO A 88 -9.56 -10.84 -20.03
N LEU A 89 -9.43 -11.79 -19.09
CA LEU A 89 -10.57 -12.42 -18.43
C LEU A 89 -10.36 -12.49 -16.91
N TYR A 90 -11.42 -12.22 -16.16
CA TYR A 90 -11.61 -12.75 -14.82
C TYR A 90 -12.41 -14.05 -14.91
N PRO A 91 -11.84 -15.23 -14.61
CA PRO A 91 -12.50 -16.50 -14.88
C PRO A 91 -13.82 -16.68 -14.14
N GLY A 92 -14.80 -17.33 -14.79
CA GLY A 92 -16.06 -17.72 -14.16
C GLY A 92 -15.88 -18.61 -12.93
N ALA A 93 -14.85 -19.46 -12.90
CA ALA A 93 -14.51 -20.26 -11.72
C ALA A 93 -14.07 -19.38 -10.53
N SER A 94 -13.28 -18.34 -10.78
CA SER A 94 -12.88 -17.36 -9.75
C SER A 94 -14.07 -16.53 -9.28
N MET A 95 -14.98 -16.17 -10.19
CA MET A 95 -16.25 -15.51 -9.87
C MET A 95 -17.12 -16.37 -8.96
N LYS A 96 -17.34 -17.64 -9.32
CA LYS A 96 -18.05 -18.63 -8.50
C LYS A 96 -17.41 -18.78 -7.12
N GLY A 97 -16.08 -18.91 -7.07
CA GLY A 97 -15.34 -19.05 -5.81
C GLY A 97 -15.43 -17.83 -4.89
N ALA A 98 -15.51 -16.62 -5.45
CA ALA A 98 -15.74 -15.40 -4.67
C ALA A 98 -17.20 -15.30 -4.20
N PHE A 99 -18.15 -15.59 -5.08
CA PHE A 99 -19.59 -15.60 -4.80
C PHE A 99 -19.95 -16.59 -3.67
N LEU A 100 -19.36 -17.79 -3.69
CA LEU A 100 -19.55 -18.80 -2.65
C LEU A 100 -19.21 -18.29 -1.24
N ARG A 101 -18.24 -17.37 -1.10
CA ARG A 101 -17.79 -16.86 0.22
C ARG A 101 -18.80 -15.93 0.89
N THR A 102 -19.84 -15.51 0.18
CA THR A 102 -20.89 -14.60 0.69
C THR A 102 -22.25 -15.28 0.82
N CYS A 103 -22.38 -16.51 0.33
CA CYS A 103 -23.59 -17.32 0.42
C CYS A 103 -23.76 -17.93 1.82
N THR A 104 -25.00 -18.15 2.24
CA THR A 104 -25.33 -19.18 3.25
C THR A 104 -25.13 -20.58 2.66
N ASP A 105 -25.16 -21.62 3.49
CA ASP A 105 -25.02 -23.00 3.01
C ASP A 105 -26.15 -23.38 2.04
N GLU A 106 -27.38 -22.94 2.27
CA GLU A 106 -28.51 -23.17 1.37
C GLU A 106 -28.34 -22.44 0.03
N GLN A 107 -27.89 -21.18 0.07
CA GLN A 107 -27.61 -20.38 -1.13
C GLN A 107 -26.46 -20.98 -1.94
N ALA A 108 -25.39 -21.42 -1.26
CA ALA A 108 -24.25 -22.07 -1.89
C ALA A 108 -24.70 -23.34 -2.61
N MET A 109 -25.50 -24.18 -1.95
CA MET A 109 -26.04 -25.37 -2.59
C MET A 109 -26.95 -25.04 -3.77
N LYS A 110 -27.92 -24.12 -3.60
CA LYS A 110 -28.86 -23.73 -4.65
C LYS A 110 -28.12 -23.21 -5.88
N TYR A 111 -27.31 -22.17 -5.72
CA TYR A 111 -26.71 -21.42 -6.82
C TYR A 111 -25.48 -22.08 -7.42
N CYS A 112 -24.60 -22.62 -6.57
CA CYS A 112 -23.29 -23.09 -6.98
C CYS A 112 -23.17 -24.62 -7.01
N GLY A 113 -24.09 -25.32 -6.36
CA GLY A 113 -24.03 -26.77 -6.22
C GLY A 113 -22.99 -27.20 -5.18
N GLY A 114 -22.88 -28.51 -4.98
CA GLY A 114 -22.02 -29.07 -3.94
C GLY A 114 -22.21 -30.58 -3.79
N GLN A 115 -21.56 -31.15 -2.78
CA GLN A 115 -21.68 -32.55 -2.43
C GLN A 115 -22.91 -32.79 -1.57
N LEU A 116 -23.73 -33.78 -1.94
CA LEU A 116 -24.85 -34.29 -1.14
C LEU A 116 -24.40 -35.47 -0.26
N SER A 117 -23.46 -36.28 -0.79
CA SER A 117 -22.84 -37.42 -0.12
C SER A 117 -21.40 -37.56 -0.60
N GLN A 118 -20.62 -38.52 -0.08
CA GLN A 118 -19.26 -38.78 -0.56
C GLN A 118 -19.19 -39.14 -2.06
N LYS A 119 -20.30 -39.61 -2.65
CA LYS A 119 -20.36 -40.04 -4.06
C LYS A 119 -21.31 -39.20 -4.92
N ASP A 120 -22.20 -38.42 -4.31
CA ASP A 120 -23.22 -37.66 -5.03
C ASP A 120 -22.95 -36.16 -4.98
N THR A 121 -22.92 -35.53 -6.15
CA THR A 121 -22.85 -34.08 -6.30
C THR A 121 -24.11 -33.55 -6.98
N LYS A 122 -24.61 -32.41 -6.52
CA LYS A 122 -25.70 -31.69 -7.16
C LYS A 122 -25.17 -30.45 -7.88
N PRO A 123 -25.48 -30.25 -9.18
CA PRO A 123 -25.13 -29.02 -9.86
C PRO A 123 -25.91 -27.84 -9.30
N GLY A 124 -25.28 -26.67 -9.27
CA GLY A 124 -25.96 -25.42 -8.98
C GLY A 124 -26.76 -24.92 -10.18
N ILE A 125 -27.74 -24.06 -9.93
CA ILE A 125 -28.57 -23.50 -10.99
C ILE A 125 -27.87 -22.38 -11.78
N LEU A 126 -26.80 -21.77 -11.24
CA LEU A 126 -26.12 -20.65 -11.88
C LEU A 126 -24.87 -21.08 -12.65
N ARG A 127 -24.68 -20.47 -13.81
CA ARG A 127 -23.45 -20.51 -14.60
C ARG A 127 -22.77 -19.15 -14.54
N PHE A 128 -21.54 -19.15 -14.04
CA PHE A 128 -20.69 -17.96 -13.96
C PHE A 128 -19.80 -17.90 -15.19
N HIS A 129 -19.98 -16.87 -16.02
CA HIS A 129 -19.22 -16.71 -17.27
C HIS A 129 -17.92 -15.95 -17.08
N GLY A 130 -17.74 -15.30 -15.92
CA GLY A 130 -16.58 -14.47 -15.62
C GLY A 130 -16.81 -13.02 -16.02
N GLY A 131 -15.72 -12.26 -16.16
CA GLY A 131 -15.79 -10.85 -16.54
C GLY A 131 -14.73 -10.42 -17.53
N TYR A 132 -15.14 -9.64 -18.52
CA TYR A 132 -14.29 -9.06 -19.56
C TYR A 132 -14.18 -7.55 -19.39
N PRO A 133 -13.09 -6.90 -19.83
CA PRO A 133 -13.08 -5.46 -20.03
C PRO A 133 -14.25 -5.03 -20.91
N LYS A 134 -14.90 -3.92 -20.55
CA LYS A 134 -16.06 -3.37 -21.26
C LYS A 134 -15.76 -3.04 -22.73
N ASP A 135 -14.53 -2.62 -23.01
CA ASP A 135 -14.07 -2.10 -24.29
C ASP A 135 -12.54 -2.20 -24.37
N GLY A 136 -11.96 -1.76 -25.49
CA GLY A 136 -10.52 -1.81 -25.76
C GLY A 136 -9.65 -0.86 -24.90
N ASP A 137 -10.23 -0.07 -23.99
CA ASP A 137 -9.47 0.94 -23.23
C ASP A 137 -8.41 0.35 -22.32
N TRP A 138 -8.52 -0.93 -21.97
CA TRP A 138 -7.49 -1.65 -21.20
C TRP A 138 -6.11 -1.63 -21.89
N THR A 139 -6.05 -1.42 -23.21
CA THR A 139 -4.81 -1.33 -24.00
C THR A 139 -4.18 0.06 -24.02
N LYS A 140 -4.91 1.11 -23.62
CA LYS A 140 -4.46 2.52 -23.76
C LYS A 140 -3.42 2.94 -22.72
N LYS A 141 -3.25 2.16 -21.65
CA LYS A 141 -2.30 2.43 -20.56
C LYS A 141 -1.30 1.27 -20.44
N SER A 142 -0.13 1.58 -19.90
CA SER A 142 0.95 0.60 -19.75
C SER A 142 0.51 -0.64 -18.94
N LEU A 143 0.54 -1.79 -19.61
CA LEU A 143 0.22 -3.09 -19.02
C LEU A 143 1.35 -3.62 -18.14
N VAL A 144 2.58 -3.21 -18.44
CA VAL A 144 3.77 -3.61 -17.70
C VAL A 144 3.79 -2.89 -16.36
N ASP A 145 3.76 -3.66 -15.29
CA ASP A 145 3.77 -3.22 -13.91
C ASP A 145 4.96 -3.85 -13.17
N VAL A 146 5.31 -3.27 -12.04
CA VAL A 146 6.46 -3.64 -11.22
C VAL A 146 6.04 -3.83 -9.77
N VAL A 147 6.58 -4.87 -9.16
CA VAL A 147 6.48 -5.12 -7.72
C VAL A 147 7.89 -5.17 -7.16
N HIS A 148 8.15 -4.35 -6.16
CA HIS A 148 9.47 -4.25 -5.53
C HIS A 148 9.35 -4.46 -4.02
N PRO A 149 9.58 -5.68 -3.51
CA PRO A 149 9.62 -5.92 -2.08
C PRO A 149 10.86 -5.24 -1.47
N GLN A 150 10.64 -4.22 -0.62
CA GLN A 150 11.70 -3.45 0.02
C GLN A 150 11.63 -3.47 1.56
N GLU A 151 10.67 -4.16 2.20
CA GLU A 151 10.51 -4.06 3.66
C GLU A 151 11.77 -4.41 4.44
N ASP A 152 12.42 -5.53 4.11
CA ASP A 152 13.63 -5.97 4.81
C ASP A 152 14.75 -4.92 4.70
N TRP A 153 14.92 -4.36 3.50
CA TRP A 153 15.85 -3.25 3.24
C TRP A 153 15.49 -2.00 4.05
N GLN A 154 14.19 -1.70 4.17
CA GLN A 154 13.68 -0.50 4.83
C GLN A 154 13.73 -0.56 6.36
N VAL A 155 13.48 -1.73 6.96
CA VAL A 155 13.28 -1.90 8.41
C VAL A 155 14.45 -2.63 9.07
N LYS A 156 14.95 -3.70 8.47
CA LYS A 156 15.83 -4.65 9.15
C LYS A 156 17.30 -4.32 8.95
N LYS A 157 17.78 -4.44 7.71
CA LYS A 157 19.20 -4.32 7.37
C LYS A 157 19.41 -4.06 5.88
N ASN A 158 20.64 -3.69 5.51
CA ASN A 158 21.03 -3.67 4.10
C ASN A 158 21.05 -5.12 3.56
N GLY A 159 20.45 -5.34 2.39
CA GLY A 159 20.27 -6.62 1.73
C GLY A 159 19.81 -6.44 0.28
N SER A 160 20.06 -7.43 -0.58
CA SER A 160 19.64 -7.37 -1.98
C SER A 160 18.12 -7.39 -2.12
N HIS A 161 17.57 -6.50 -2.94
CA HIS A 161 16.17 -6.52 -3.34
C HIS A 161 16.07 -6.46 -4.87
N SER A 162 15.11 -7.18 -5.44
CA SER A 162 14.86 -7.18 -6.89
C SER A 162 13.48 -6.65 -7.22
N ALA A 163 13.37 -5.98 -8.36
CA ALA A 163 12.10 -5.60 -8.95
C ALA A 163 11.60 -6.73 -9.84
N PHE A 164 10.34 -7.13 -9.64
CA PHE A 164 9.68 -8.18 -10.42
C PHE A 164 8.66 -7.55 -11.35
N ILE A 165 8.59 -8.05 -12.58
CA ILE A 165 7.62 -7.57 -13.55
C ILE A 165 6.33 -8.39 -13.40
N GLN A 166 5.20 -7.71 -13.52
CA GLN A 166 3.89 -8.33 -13.70
C GLN A 166 3.11 -7.59 -14.77
N ILE A 167 2.09 -8.24 -15.32
CA ILE A 167 1.20 -7.64 -16.32
C ILE A 167 -0.15 -7.38 -15.64
N SER A 168 -0.63 -6.14 -15.74
CA SER A 168 -1.84 -5.69 -15.07
C SER A 168 -2.62 -4.69 -15.92
N LEU A 169 -3.94 -4.67 -15.76
CA LEU A 169 -4.80 -3.70 -16.41
C LEU A 169 -4.95 -2.46 -15.53
N HIS A 170 -4.77 -1.26 -16.09
CA HIS A 170 -4.93 -0.01 -15.34
C HIS A 170 -6.39 0.47 -15.38
N GLN A 171 -7.04 0.51 -14.22
CA GLN A 171 -8.41 0.96 -13.97
C GLN A 171 -9.46 0.41 -14.96
N PRO A 172 -9.53 -0.91 -15.23
CA PRO A 172 -10.53 -1.43 -16.15
C PRO A 172 -11.95 -1.28 -15.58
N THR A 173 -12.92 -1.12 -16.47
CA THR A 173 -14.32 -1.45 -16.20
C THR A 173 -14.55 -2.87 -16.68
N LEU A 174 -14.99 -3.78 -15.80
CA LEU A 174 -15.26 -5.17 -16.13
C LEU A 174 -16.77 -5.42 -16.20
N VAL A 175 -17.23 -6.10 -17.24
CA VAL A 175 -18.62 -6.57 -17.40
C VAL A 175 -18.65 -8.05 -17.05
N PHE A 176 -19.44 -8.43 -16.05
CA PHE A 176 -19.60 -9.81 -15.60
C PHE A 176 -20.91 -10.40 -16.11
N GLY A 177 -20.90 -11.69 -16.44
CA GLY A 177 -22.07 -12.43 -16.91
C GLY A 177 -22.45 -13.60 -15.99
N ILE A 178 -23.74 -13.71 -15.67
CA ILE A 178 -24.34 -14.86 -14.97
C ILE A 178 -25.57 -15.32 -15.77
N SER A 179 -25.72 -16.63 -15.95
CA SER A 179 -26.96 -17.22 -16.47
C SER A 179 -27.49 -18.28 -15.52
N SER A 180 -28.76 -18.67 -15.70
CA SER A 180 -29.43 -19.70 -14.89
C SER A 180 -29.92 -20.84 -15.79
N THR A 181 -29.95 -22.06 -15.28
CA THR A 181 -30.55 -23.23 -15.96
C THR A 181 -32.06 -23.30 -15.80
N VAL A 182 -32.64 -22.44 -14.97
CA VAL A 182 -34.08 -22.31 -14.73
C VAL A 182 -34.49 -20.84 -14.82
N GLU A 183 -35.76 -20.59 -15.12
CA GLU A 183 -36.32 -19.23 -15.06
C GLU A 183 -36.36 -18.76 -13.60
N LEU A 184 -35.91 -17.53 -13.36
CA LEU A 184 -35.82 -16.91 -12.05
C LEU A 184 -36.60 -15.60 -12.06
N SER A 185 -37.22 -15.26 -10.94
CA SER A 185 -37.87 -13.97 -10.79
C SER A 185 -36.86 -12.83 -10.66
N GLU A 186 -37.33 -11.61 -10.86
CA GLU A 186 -36.49 -10.40 -10.74
C GLU A 186 -35.94 -10.21 -9.31
N GLU A 187 -36.69 -10.62 -8.28
CA GLU A 187 -36.24 -10.57 -6.88
C GLU A 187 -35.07 -11.54 -6.62
N GLU A 188 -35.13 -12.71 -7.25
CA GLU A 188 -34.07 -13.70 -7.17
C GLU A 188 -32.80 -13.21 -7.89
N TRP A 189 -32.94 -12.61 -9.07
CA TRP A 189 -31.81 -11.97 -9.77
C TRP A 189 -31.21 -10.81 -8.98
N THR A 190 -32.04 -10.01 -8.31
CA THR A 190 -31.60 -8.95 -7.40
C THR A 190 -30.74 -9.53 -6.29
N THR A 191 -31.21 -10.59 -5.63
CA THR A 191 -30.46 -11.30 -4.57
C THR A 191 -29.12 -11.83 -5.07
N ILE A 192 -29.09 -12.42 -6.27
CA ILE A 192 -27.87 -12.92 -6.90
C ILE A 192 -26.87 -11.78 -7.12
N TRP A 193 -27.31 -10.64 -7.66
CA TRP A 193 -26.40 -9.52 -7.87
C TRP A 193 -25.93 -8.88 -6.57
N GLU A 194 -26.76 -8.82 -5.53
CA GLU A 194 -26.35 -8.36 -4.20
C GLU A 194 -25.29 -9.28 -3.57
N LEU A 195 -25.41 -10.61 -3.75
CA LEU A 195 -24.39 -11.58 -3.33
C LEU A 195 -23.07 -11.34 -4.06
N TRP A 196 -23.12 -11.07 -5.37
CA TRP A 196 -21.94 -10.75 -6.17
C TRP A 196 -21.30 -9.42 -5.76
N GLU A 197 -22.10 -8.38 -5.52
CA GLU A 197 -21.62 -7.09 -5.04
C GLU A 197 -20.93 -7.21 -3.69
N ARG A 198 -21.52 -7.97 -2.75
CA ARG A 198 -20.86 -8.28 -1.46
C ARG A 198 -19.55 -9.05 -1.64
N ALA A 199 -19.46 -9.94 -2.63
CA ALA A 199 -18.23 -10.66 -2.91
C ALA A 199 -17.13 -9.72 -3.45
N MET A 200 -17.52 -8.76 -4.29
CA MET A 200 -16.63 -7.74 -4.84
C MET A 200 -16.05 -6.80 -3.77
N GLU A 201 -16.74 -6.56 -2.65
CA GLU A 201 -16.29 -5.65 -1.58
C GLU A 201 -14.87 -5.94 -1.08
N ARG A 202 -14.44 -7.21 -1.11
CA ARG A 202 -13.10 -7.66 -0.69
C ARG A 202 -12.04 -7.60 -1.79
N GLY A 203 -12.41 -7.19 -3.01
CA GLY A 203 -11.59 -7.17 -4.21
C GLY A 203 -11.50 -8.52 -4.91
N ILE A 204 -11.10 -8.48 -6.18
CA ILE A 204 -10.99 -9.65 -7.06
C ILE A 204 -9.61 -9.79 -7.71
N GLY A 205 -9.26 -11.03 -8.05
CA GLY A 205 -7.98 -11.36 -8.66
C GLY A 205 -6.87 -11.50 -7.61
N SER A 206 -5.66 -11.04 -7.96
CA SER A 206 -4.44 -11.19 -7.17
C SER A 206 -4.04 -9.90 -6.46
N ARG A 207 -3.32 -10.05 -5.34
CA ARG A 207 -2.79 -8.92 -4.53
C ARG A 207 -3.88 -7.96 -4.02
N VAL A 208 -5.09 -8.46 -3.82
CA VAL A 208 -6.27 -7.67 -3.42
C VAL A 208 -6.05 -6.87 -2.14
N SER A 209 -5.37 -7.45 -1.15
CA SER A 209 -5.10 -6.75 0.11
C SER A 209 -4.17 -5.54 -0.07
N ALA A 210 -3.41 -5.46 -1.16
CA ALA A 210 -2.55 -4.31 -1.49
C ALA A 210 -3.23 -3.25 -2.38
N GLY A 211 -4.53 -3.38 -2.66
CA GLY A 211 -5.31 -2.42 -3.44
C GLY A 211 -5.55 -2.80 -4.90
N TYR A 212 -5.02 -3.94 -5.38
CA TYR A 212 -5.31 -4.43 -6.73
C TYR A 212 -6.74 -4.98 -6.80
N GLY A 213 -7.40 -4.80 -7.94
CA GLY A 213 -8.72 -5.38 -8.21
C GLY A 213 -9.81 -4.93 -7.23
N GLN A 214 -9.63 -3.77 -6.59
CA GLN A 214 -10.60 -3.23 -5.66
C GLN A 214 -11.69 -2.43 -6.40
N PRO A 215 -12.99 -2.66 -6.10
CA PRO A 215 -14.05 -1.79 -6.59
C PRO A 215 -14.05 -0.45 -5.86
N ARG A 216 -15.01 0.42 -6.16
CA ARG A 216 -15.20 1.69 -5.46
C ARG A 216 -15.92 1.53 -4.11
N ASN A 217 -16.82 0.54 -4.01
CA ASN A 217 -17.70 0.33 -2.87
C ASN A 217 -17.27 -0.92 -2.10
N HIS A 218 -17.23 -0.80 -0.76
CA HIS A 218 -16.72 -1.86 0.12
C HIS A 218 -17.68 -2.25 1.25
N GLY A 219 -18.90 -1.69 1.26
CA GLY A 219 -19.99 -1.99 2.18
C GLY A 219 -19.53 -2.45 3.57
N ASN A 220 -19.84 -3.71 3.90
CA ASN A 220 -19.58 -4.28 5.22
C ASN A 220 -18.11 -4.60 5.44
N SER A 221 -17.33 -4.91 4.39
CA SER A 221 -15.89 -5.19 4.55
C SER A 221 -15.10 -3.98 5.06
N ASN A 222 -15.63 -2.75 4.94
CA ASN A 222 -14.94 -1.55 5.39
C ASN A 222 -14.81 -1.50 6.93
N LEU A 223 -13.57 -1.48 7.43
CA LEU A 223 -13.24 -1.33 8.86
C LEU A 223 -13.12 0.15 9.24
N LEU A 224 -12.36 0.91 8.45
CA LEU A 224 -12.03 2.31 8.70
C LEU A 224 -11.93 3.06 7.37
N ARG A 225 -12.67 4.16 7.25
CA ARG A 225 -12.63 5.08 6.11
C ARG A 225 -11.86 6.34 6.50
N ILE A 226 -10.89 6.71 5.66
CA ILE A 226 -9.93 7.78 5.94
C ILE A 226 -9.91 8.71 4.75
N GLN A 227 -10.27 9.97 4.95
CA GLN A 227 -10.10 11.04 3.97
C GLN A 227 -8.68 11.59 4.09
N LEU A 228 -7.98 11.73 2.97
CA LEU A 228 -6.60 12.16 2.91
C LEU A 228 -6.42 13.27 1.88
N LYS A 229 -5.51 14.18 2.21
CA LYS A 229 -4.90 15.14 1.29
C LYS A 229 -3.39 14.97 1.37
N GLY A 230 -2.67 15.25 0.29
CA GLY A 230 -1.22 15.20 0.35
C GLY A 230 -0.52 15.48 -0.95
N GLN A 231 0.79 15.70 -0.87
CA GLN A 231 1.63 15.94 -2.03
C GLN A 231 3.03 15.37 -1.81
N GLY A 232 3.73 15.08 -2.89
CA GLY A 232 5.11 14.61 -2.83
C GLY A 232 5.55 13.93 -4.12
N LEU A 233 6.54 13.06 -3.99
CA LEU A 233 7.09 12.29 -5.11
C LEU A 233 6.18 11.13 -5.54
N GLY A 234 5.80 11.11 -6.81
CA GLY A 234 5.11 10.00 -7.47
C GLY A 234 6.04 8.81 -7.71
N SER A 235 5.42 7.64 -7.89
CA SER A 235 6.16 6.45 -8.34
C SER A 235 6.38 6.50 -9.85
N GLN A 236 7.39 5.77 -10.33
CA GLN A 236 7.67 5.61 -11.75
C GLN A 236 7.41 4.17 -12.17
N LEU A 237 6.80 4.01 -13.35
CA LEU A 237 6.85 2.76 -14.11
C LEU A 237 8.26 2.53 -14.66
N ILE A 238 8.48 1.36 -15.25
CA ILE A 238 9.78 0.99 -15.84
C ILE A 238 10.13 1.94 -17.00
N ASP A 239 9.13 2.32 -17.80
CA ASP A 239 9.19 3.32 -18.87
C ASP A 239 9.30 4.78 -18.37
N LYS A 240 9.50 5.00 -17.05
CA LYS A 240 9.61 6.30 -16.38
C LYS A 240 8.32 7.11 -16.27
N THR A 241 7.19 6.61 -16.80
CA THR A 241 5.90 7.27 -16.64
C THR A 241 5.52 7.37 -15.16
N GLY A 242 5.02 8.54 -14.74
CA GLY A 242 4.51 8.74 -13.39
C GLY A 242 3.23 7.96 -13.13
N GLU A 243 3.12 7.33 -11.97
CA GLU A 243 1.89 6.70 -11.49
C GLU A 243 1.71 6.91 -9.99
N PHE A 244 0.51 7.33 -9.58
CA PHE A 244 0.11 7.26 -8.18
C PHE A 244 -0.20 5.81 -7.83
N ARG A 245 0.52 5.26 -6.84
CA ARG A 245 0.44 3.85 -6.47
C ARG A 245 -0.11 3.68 -5.05
N PRO A 246 -1.42 3.40 -4.87
CA PRO A 246 -2.05 3.25 -3.57
C PRO A 246 -1.45 2.17 -2.66
N ASN A 247 -0.79 1.15 -3.22
CA ASN A 247 -0.12 0.13 -2.41
C ASN A 247 0.92 0.72 -1.42
N MET A 248 1.38 1.95 -1.62
CA MET A 248 2.21 2.69 -0.66
C MET A 248 1.58 2.81 0.73
N PHE A 249 0.25 2.94 0.82
CA PHE A 249 -0.44 3.06 2.12
C PHE A 249 -0.29 1.78 2.93
N LYS A 250 -0.53 0.63 2.30
CA LYS A 250 -0.31 -0.67 2.94
C LYS A 250 1.16 -0.87 3.28
N ALA A 251 2.08 -0.53 2.38
CA ALA A 251 3.51 -0.70 2.62
C ALA A 251 3.96 0.08 3.87
N ALA A 252 3.51 1.32 4.03
CA ALA A 252 3.78 2.14 5.21
C ALA A 252 3.15 1.54 6.47
N LEU A 253 1.85 1.24 6.46
CA LEU A 253 1.13 0.69 7.62
C LEU A 253 1.73 -0.64 8.09
N ARG A 254 2.03 -1.53 7.14
CA ARG A 254 2.69 -2.81 7.41
C ARG A 254 4.09 -2.61 7.97
N GLY A 255 4.88 -1.71 7.38
CA GLY A 255 6.20 -1.38 7.88
C GLY A 255 6.17 -0.78 9.29
N HIS A 256 5.26 0.15 9.58
CA HIS A 256 5.12 0.70 10.94
C HIS A 256 4.68 -0.36 11.94
N THR A 257 3.76 -1.24 11.55
CA THR A 257 3.35 -2.39 12.37
C THR A 257 4.54 -3.25 12.76
N LEU A 258 5.43 -3.54 11.81
CA LEU A 258 6.64 -4.33 12.05
C LEU A 258 7.59 -3.65 13.05
N ARG A 259 7.86 -2.36 12.86
CA ARG A 259 8.70 -1.55 13.77
C ARG A 259 8.15 -1.54 15.20
N LEU A 260 6.84 -1.34 15.32
CA LEU A 260 6.12 -1.28 16.59
C LEU A 260 6.14 -2.62 17.33
N PHE A 261 5.84 -3.73 16.65
CA PHE A 261 5.89 -5.04 17.30
C PHE A 261 7.31 -5.45 17.68
N SER A 262 8.31 -5.17 16.85
CA SER A 262 9.72 -5.46 17.19
C SER A 262 10.24 -4.75 18.43
N GLY A 263 9.53 -3.71 18.88
CA GLY A 263 9.84 -2.99 20.12
C GLY A 263 9.20 -3.56 21.38
N ILE A 264 8.31 -4.54 21.27
CA ILE A 264 7.56 -5.10 22.41
C ILE A 264 7.48 -6.64 22.41
N THR A 265 8.03 -7.31 21.40
CA THR A 265 8.09 -8.77 21.28
C THR A 265 9.36 -9.17 20.51
N ASP A 266 9.65 -10.47 20.42
CA ASP A 266 10.78 -10.98 19.64
C ASP A 266 10.55 -10.85 18.12
N GLU A 267 11.62 -10.97 17.34
CA GLU A 267 11.59 -10.76 15.88
C GLU A 267 10.63 -11.72 15.15
N ASN A 268 10.55 -12.98 15.58
CA ASN A 268 9.66 -13.97 14.96
C ASN A 268 8.20 -13.62 15.24
N SER A 269 7.87 -13.32 16.49
CA SER A 269 6.54 -12.88 16.89
C SER A 269 6.14 -11.58 16.18
N ALA A 270 7.05 -10.62 16.04
CA ALA A 270 6.79 -9.36 15.34
C ALA A 270 6.47 -9.59 13.85
N GLU A 271 7.21 -10.48 13.18
CA GLU A 271 6.91 -10.85 11.80
C GLU A 271 5.57 -11.58 11.66
N GLU A 272 5.31 -12.55 12.53
CA GLU A 272 4.07 -13.34 12.49
C GLU A 272 2.83 -12.47 12.72
N LEU A 273 2.87 -11.57 13.70
CA LEU A 273 1.79 -10.62 13.97
C LEU A 273 1.59 -9.65 12.80
N THR A 274 2.68 -9.20 12.19
CA THR A 274 2.65 -8.34 11.00
C THR A 274 2.03 -9.07 9.81
N LYS A 275 2.44 -10.32 9.57
CA LYS A 275 1.89 -11.19 8.51
C LYS A 275 0.43 -11.56 8.79
N GLU A 276 0.05 -11.77 10.04
CA GLU A 276 -1.35 -11.99 10.42
C GLU A 276 -2.20 -10.78 10.07
N LEU A 277 -1.77 -9.56 10.40
CA LEU A 277 -2.53 -8.35 10.10
C LEU A 277 -2.57 -8.04 8.61
N TRP A 278 -1.42 -7.98 7.94
CA TRP A 278 -1.32 -7.40 6.59
C TRP A 278 -1.04 -8.42 5.48
N GLY A 279 -0.86 -9.69 5.83
CA GLY A 279 -0.47 -10.74 4.90
C GLY A 279 1.04 -10.79 4.66
N GLY A 280 1.45 -11.79 3.89
CA GLY A 280 2.85 -12.08 3.59
C GLY A 280 3.01 -13.45 2.97
N PHE A 281 4.19 -14.04 3.13
CA PHE A 281 4.51 -15.39 2.66
C PHE A 281 4.99 -16.25 3.83
N ALA A 282 4.57 -17.51 3.83
CA ALA A 282 4.94 -18.55 4.80
C ALA A 282 5.90 -19.58 4.17
N GLY A 283 6.80 -19.13 3.29
CA GLY A 283 7.70 -20.02 2.54
C GLY A 283 6.91 -21.03 1.71
N GLN A 284 7.21 -22.32 1.87
CA GLN A 284 6.54 -23.43 1.17
C GLN A 284 5.04 -23.54 1.51
N ASN A 285 4.60 -23.01 2.65
CA ASN A 285 3.18 -23.02 3.04
C ASN A 285 2.35 -21.94 2.31
N GLY A 286 2.97 -21.22 1.37
CA GLY A 286 2.28 -20.32 0.44
C GLY A 286 1.99 -18.92 1.00
N ALA A 287 1.02 -18.25 0.38
CA ALA A 287 0.67 -16.87 0.68
C ALA A 287 -0.27 -16.76 1.90
N ILE A 288 -0.02 -15.78 2.76
CA ILE A 288 -0.88 -15.38 3.86
C ILE A 288 -1.68 -14.15 3.40
N VAL A 289 -3.01 -14.24 3.39
CA VAL A 289 -3.90 -13.13 2.94
C VAL A 289 -3.83 -11.92 3.86
N GLY A 290 -3.70 -12.16 5.17
CA GLY A 290 -3.81 -11.15 6.22
C GLY A 290 -5.27 -10.89 6.63
N LEU A 291 -5.46 -10.32 7.81
CA LEU A 291 -6.77 -9.86 8.28
C LEU A 291 -7.23 -8.60 7.54
N LEU A 292 -6.28 -7.76 7.12
CA LEU A 292 -6.52 -6.42 6.60
C LEU A 292 -6.01 -6.23 5.17
N GLY A 293 -6.74 -5.41 4.43
CA GLY A 293 -6.35 -4.90 3.12
C GLY A 293 -6.63 -3.41 3.00
N ILE A 294 -6.25 -2.84 1.86
CA ILE A 294 -6.56 -1.45 1.54
C ILE A 294 -7.34 -1.36 0.23
N ALA A 295 -8.10 -0.29 0.10
CA ALA A 295 -8.58 0.21 -1.18
C ALA A 295 -8.51 1.74 -1.17
N PHE A 296 -8.10 2.34 -2.28
CA PHE A 296 -7.97 3.78 -2.38
C PHE A 296 -8.75 4.28 -3.58
N ASN A 297 -9.56 5.31 -3.35
CA ASN A 297 -10.29 6.01 -4.38
C ASN A 297 -9.81 7.46 -4.42
N PRO A 298 -8.96 7.84 -5.40
CA PRO A 298 -8.66 9.25 -5.63
C PRO A 298 -9.93 9.95 -6.11
N VAL A 299 -10.24 11.11 -5.52
CA VAL A 299 -11.36 11.95 -5.97
C VAL A 299 -10.81 13.08 -6.82
N GLU A 300 -9.76 13.74 -6.34
CA GLU A 300 -9.05 14.83 -7.03
C GLU A 300 -7.55 14.63 -6.83
N LEU A 301 -6.88 14.17 -7.89
CA LEU A 301 -5.48 13.76 -7.91
C LEU A 301 -4.85 14.24 -9.22
N ASP A 302 -3.85 15.09 -9.09
CA ASP A 302 -3.01 15.53 -10.20
C ASP A 302 -1.66 14.85 -10.15
N LEU A 303 -1.20 14.42 -11.32
CA LEU A 303 0.14 13.90 -11.54
C LEU A 303 0.90 14.90 -12.39
N ASP A 304 2.09 15.27 -11.90
CA ASP A 304 2.98 16.18 -12.59
C ASP A 304 4.43 15.65 -12.51
N SER A 305 5.39 16.47 -12.85
CA SER A 305 6.80 16.16 -12.80
C SER A 305 7.63 17.34 -12.35
N TYR A 306 8.69 17.03 -11.61
CA TYR A 306 9.72 17.97 -11.21
C TYR A 306 11.02 17.63 -11.94
N SER A 307 11.57 18.62 -12.64
CA SER A 307 12.81 18.48 -13.40
C SER A 307 13.97 19.11 -12.64
N TYR A 308 15.10 18.41 -12.56
CA TYR A 308 16.36 18.97 -12.08
C TYR A 308 17.53 18.41 -12.91
N GLY A 309 18.34 19.31 -13.47
CA GLY A 309 19.34 18.93 -14.47
C GLY A 309 18.71 18.13 -15.63
N ARG A 310 19.19 16.90 -15.86
CA ARG A 310 18.66 15.98 -16.88
C ARG A 310 17.62 14.98 -16.34
N ASN A 311 17.28 15.07 -15.05
CA ASN A 311 16.39 14.12 -14.38
C ASN A 311 14.98 14.67 -14.29
N VAL A 312 14.00 13.79 -14.48
CA VAL A 312 12.57 14.07 -14.30
C VAL A 312 12.03 13.14 -13.22
N MET A 313 11.38 13.72 -12.21
CA MET A 313 10.81 13.02 -11.08
C MET A 313 9.29 13.25 -11.04
N PRO A 314 8.44 12.22 -11.16
CA PRO A 314 7.01 12.40 -10.99
C PRO A 314 6.68 12.96 -9.62
N THR A 315 5.67 13.81 -9.59
CA THR A 315 5.08 14.37 -8.40
C THR A 315 3.59 14.08 -8.41
N TYR A 316 2.96 14.17 -7.24
CA TYR A 316 1.52 14.14 -7.12
C TYR A 316 1.03 15.25 -6.20
N GLU A 317 -0.19 15.69 -6.46
CA GLU A 317 -0.99 16.52 -5.58
C GLU A 317 -2.38 15.89 -5.45
N LEU A 318 -2.74 15.50 -4.23
CA LEU A 318 -4.02 14.90 -3.88
C LEU A 318 -4.80 15.91 -3.04
N VAL A 319 -5.82 16.51 -3.64
CA VAL A 319 -6.71 17.47 -2.98
C VAL A 319 -7.78 16.73 -2.17
N ASP A 320 -8.28 15.62 -2.67
CA ASP A 320 -9.19 14.72 -1.94
C ASP A 320 -9.04 13.25 -2.39
N GLY A 321 -8.94 12.35 -1.42
CA GLY A 321 -8.90 10.92 -1.65
C GLY A 321 -9.41 10.15 -0.44
N THR A 322 -9.99 8.98 -0.69
CA THR A 322 -10.47 8.09 0.36
C THR A 322 -9.64 6.81 0.39
N LEU A 323 -8.95 6.57 1.51
CA LEU A 323 -8.36 5.28 1.87
C LEU A 323 -9.35 4.49 2.75
N ASN A 324 -9.67 3.28 2.33
CA ASN A 324 -10.43 2.32 3.12
C ASN A 324 -9.48 1.23 3.62
N ILE A 325 -9.53 0.93 4.92
CA ILE A 325 -8.96 -0.29 5.49
C ILE A 325 -10.08 -1.33 5.52
N LEU A 326 -9.82 -2.49 4.92
CA LEU A 326 -10.81 -3.54 4.71
C LEU A 326 -10.52 -4.77 5.56
N CYS A 327 -11.57 -5.41 6.08
CA CYS A 327 -11.53 -6.75 6.64
C CYS A 327 -11.57 -7.78 5.50
N MET A 328 -10.49 -8.55 5.35
CA MET A 328 -10.30 -9.45 4.21
C MET A 328 -10.83 -10.88 4.45
N THR A 329 -11.12 -11.23 5.71
CA THR A 329 -11.47 -12.61 6.11
C THR A 329 -12.60 -12.61 7.15
N ALA A 330 -13.29 -13.75 7.29
CA ALA A 330 -14.26 -13.93 8.38
C ALA A 330 -13.62 -13.78 9.76
N LYS A 331 -12.36 -14.23 9.93
CA LYS A 331 -11.58 -14.03 11.16
C LYS A 331 -11.36 -12.55 11.47
N ALA A 332 -11.15 -11.71 10.45
CA ALA A 332 -11.05 -10.26 10.64
C ALA A 332 -12.37 -9.66 11.13
N GLU A 333 -13.50 -10.13 10.60
CA GLU A 333 -14.82 -9.70 11.06
C GLU A 333 -15.09 -10.09 12.52
N GLN A 334 -14.73 -11.31 12.93
CA GLN A 334 -14.81 -11.74 14.34
C GLN A 334 -13.97 -10.86 15.28
N GLN A 335 -12.86 -10.33 14.78
CA GLN A 335 -11.94 -9.48 15.54
C GLN A 335 -12.18 -7.98 15.32
N ARG A 336 -13.24 -7.59 14.61
CA ARG A 336 -13.52 -6.21 14.20
C ARG A 336 -13.48 -5.23 15.38
N LYS A 337 -14.01 -5.61 16.55
CA LYS A 337 -13.98 -4.75 17.75
C LYS A 337 -12.55 -4.39 18.17
N ASN A 338 -11.66 -5.36 18.23
CA ASN A 338 -10.26 -5.15 18.60
C ASN A 338 -9.49 -4.40 17.51
N LEU A 339 -9.78 -4.71 16.24
CA LEU A 339 -9.20 -3.99 15.08
C LEU A 339 -9.63 -2.51 15.04
N LYS A 340 -10.88 -2.19 15.42
CA LYS A 340 -11.37 -0.80 15.54
C LYS A 340 -10.69 -0.01 16.64
N VAL A 341 -10.00 -0.65 17.59
CA VAL A 341 -9.17 0.04 18.58
C VAL A 341 -7.75 0.22 18.06
N LEU A 342 -7.15 -0.85 17.52
CA LEU A 342 -5.75 -0.85 17.12
C LEU A 342 -5.48 -0.01 15.86
N ILE A 343 -6.30 -0.19 14.82
CA ILE A 343 -6.00 0.35 13.48
C ILE A 343 -6.10 1.88 13.40
N PRO A 344 -7.09 2.55 14.02
CA PRO A 344 -7.08 4.02 14.07
C PRO A 344 -5.82 4.59 14.71
N GLN A 345 -5.28 3.95 15.76
CA GLN A 345 -4.05 4.39 16.42
C GLN A 345 -2.82 4.18 15.53
N LEU A 346 -2.77 3.08 14.77
CA LEU A 346 -1.71 2.86 13.78
C LEU A 346 -1.75 3.89 12.64
N VAL A 347 -2.95 4.26 12.18
CA VAL A 347 -3.11 5.32 11.16
C VAL A 347 -2.69 6.68 11.70
N LYS A 348 -3.11 7.02 12.94
CA LYS A 348 -2.65 8.20 13.68
C LYS A 348 -1.13 8.29 13.73
N PHE A 349 -0.51 7.21 14.19
CA PHE A 349 0.95 7.07 14.29
C PHE A 349 1.63 7.31 12.94
N SER A 350 1.11 6.71 11.87
CA SER A 350 1.72 6.78 10.53
C SER A 350 1.72 8.22 9.98
N LEU A 351 0.65 8.99 10.17
CA LEU A 351 0.61 10.40 9.74
C LEU A 351 1.35 11.36 10.69
N LEU A 352 1.40 11.03 11.98
CA LEU A 352 2.04 11.86 13.01
C LEU A 352 3.56 11.83 12.89
N PHE A 353 4.18 10.69 12.58
CA PHE A 353 5.64 10.57 12.54
C PHE A 353 6.24 10.40 11.14
N GLY A 354 5.41 10.09 10.14
CA GLY A 354 5.87 9.81 8.79
C GLY A 354 4.93 10.33 7.72
N GLY A 355 4.99 9.67 6.57
CA GLY A 355 4.14 9.93 5.43
C GLY A 355 3.96 8.67 4.61
N PHE A 356 3.40 8.81 3.41
CA PHE A 356 3.22 7.71 2.48
C PHE A 356 3.98 7.96 1.19
N GLY A 357 4.53 6.90 0.62
CA GLY A 357 5.17 6.92 -0.69
C GLY A 357 6.68 7.13 -0.66
N LYS A 358 7.21 7.62 -1.78
CA LYS A 358 8.65 7.82 -1.95
C LYS A 358 9.14 8.94 -1.04
N SER A 359 10.29 8.75 -0.42
CA SER A 359 10.91 9.72 0.50
C SER A 359 10.07 10.06 1.74
N TRP A 360 9.18 9.17 2.18
CA TRP A 360 8.24 9.42 3.29
C TRP A 360 8.88 9.81 4.64
N ARG A 361 10.18 9.53 4.85
CA ARG A 361 10.95 9.93 6.05
C ARG A 361 11.34 11.42 6.06
N ARG A 362 11.02 12.17 5.01
CA ARG A 362 11.38 13.57 4.84
C ARG A 362 10.14 14.39 4.53
N VAL A 363 10.13 15.62 5.00
CA VAL A 363 9.09 16.60 4.67
C VAL A 363 9.17 17.02 3.21
N ASP A 364 8.03 17.41 2.63
CA ASP A 364 7.99 17.96 1.28
C ASP A 364 8.78 19.29 1.21
N HIS A 365 9.86 19.31 0.44
CA HIS A 365 10.76 20.47 0.37
C HIS A 365 10.12 21.68 -0.34
N ARG A 366 9.09 21.49 -1.18
CA ARG A 366 8.36 22.62 -1.79
C ARG A 366 7.54 23.39 -0.75
N LEU A 367 7.16 22.73 0.34
CA LEU A 367 6.43 23.36 1.43
C LEU A 367 7.38 23.94 2.49
N PHE A 368 8.31 23.12 2.96
CA PHE A 368 9.05 23.41 4.20
C PHE A 368 10.48 23.91 3.95
N PHE A 369 10.99 23.87 2.71
CA PHE A 369 12.34 24.35 2.39
C PHE A 369 12.44 24.85 0.94
N LYS A 370 11.60 25.84 0.58
CA LYS A 370 11.43 26.32 -0.80
C LYS A 370 12.74 26.70 -1.49
N GLU A 371 13.64 27.36 -0.77
CA GLU A 371 14.94 27.79 -1.30
C GLU A 371 15.82 26.63 -1.76
N TYR A 372 15.65 25.42 -1.20
CA TYR A 372 16.34 24.22 -1.66
C TYR A 372 15.94 23.82 -3.09
N VAL A 373 14.64 23.88 -3.40
CA VAL A 373 14.11 23.49 -4.72
C VAL A 373 14.06 24.66 -5.72
N THR A 374 14.35 25.88 -5.26
CA THR A 374 14.33 27.09 -6.10
C THR A 374 15.43 27.02 -7.16
N GLY A 375 15.07 27.37 -8.40
CA GLY A 375 15.96 27.29 -9.55
C GLY A 375 16.21 25.88 -10.09
N ASN A 376 15.56 24.84 -9.55
CA ASN A 376 15.60 23.47 -10.08
C ASN A 376 17.00 22.84 -10.16
N HIS A 377 17.90 23.23 -9.25
CA HIS A 377 19.26 22.69 -9.17
C HIS A 377 19.35 21.42 -8.30
N ASN A 378 18.40 21.23 -7.38
CA ASN A 378 18.40 20.12 -6.43
C ASN A 378 17.25 19.14 -6.72
N PRO A 379 17.39 17.86 -6.36
CA PRO A 379 16.30 16.90 -6.50
C PRO A 379 15.12 17.23 -5.58
N MET A 380 13.91 16.89 -6.01
CA MET A 380 12.74 16.96 -5.13
C MET A 380 12.82 15.89 -4.04
N ILE A 381 12.50 16.25 -2.79
CA ILE A 381 12.58 15.37 -1.61
C ILE A 381 11.31 15.47 -0.78
N GLY A 382 10.88 14.32 -0.27
CA GLY A 382 9.86 14.20 0.76
C GLY A 382 8.42 14.17 0.26
N CYS A 383 7.52 14.15 1.23
CA CYS A 383 6.08 14.22 1.03
C CYS A 383 5.41 14.90 2.23
N HIS A 384 4.17 15.33 2.04
CA HIS A 384 3.33 15.88 3.09
C HIS A 384 1.93 15.30 2.97
N TRP A 385 1.40 14.82 4.09
CA TRP A 385 0.08 14.19 4.17
C TRP A 385 -0.72 14.77 5.33
N GLN A 386 -2.02 14.90 5.13
CA GLN A 386 -2.98 15.38 6.12
C GLN A 386 -4.26 14.57 6.06
N PHE A 387 -5.00 14.53 7.16
CA PHE A 387 -6.38 14.07 7.13
C PHE A 387 -7.27 15.13 6.49
N GLY A 388 -8.25 14.68 5.71
CA GLY A 388 -9.36 15.54 5.30
C GLY A 388 -10.36 15.72 6.44
N GLU A 389 -11.27 16.68 6.29
CA GLU A 389 -12.23 17.09 7.33
C GLU A 389 -13.07 15.92 7.87
N LYS A 390 -13.46 14.98 7.01
CA LYS A 390 -14.25 13.78 7.40
C LYS A 390 -13.45 12.79 8.25
N SER A 391 -12.16 13.04 8.44
CA SER A 391 -11.25 12.24 9.25
C SER A 391 -10.58 13.03 10.37
N ASN A 392 -11.14 14.18 10.76
CA ASN A 392 -10.65 14.97 11.89
C ASN A 392 -10.55 14.17 13.20
N SER A 393 -11.41 13.17 13.44
CA SER A 393 -11.31 12.29 14.62
C SER A 393 -10.04 11.44 14.64
N LEU A 394 -9.40 11.27 13.48
CA LEU A 394 -8.12 10.60 13.31
C LEU A 394 -6.93 11.57 13.48
N CYS A 395 -7.14 12.87 13.63
CA CYS A 395 -6.04 13.76 14.02
C CYS A 395 -5.56 13.44 15.44
N CYS A 396 -4.29 13.75 15.70
CA CYS A 396 -3.71 13.79 17.04
C CYS A 396 -3.71 15.26 17.46
N PRO A 397 -4.65 15.70 18.30
CA PRO A 397 -4.57 17.05 18.84
C PRO A 397 -3.31 17.18 19.72
N VAL A 398 -2.63 18.32 19.60
CA VAL A 398 -1.43 18.68 20.33
C VAL A 398 -1.66 20.06 20.91
N ASN A 399 -2.36 20.09 22.05
CA ASN A 399 -2.50 21.28 22.88
C ASN A 399 -1.14 21.60 23.51
N GLU A 400 -0.41 20.56 23.94
CA GLU A 400 0.96 20.59 24.44
C GLU A 400 1.76 19.40 23.91
N LEU A 401 3.09 19.50 23.87
CA LEU A 401 3.94 18.46 23.28
C LEU A 401 3.86 17.10 24.02
N SER A 402 3.56 17.11 25.32
CA SER A 402 3.27 15.92 26.15
C SER A 402 2.07 15.11 25.64
N ASP A 403 1.15 15.70 24.86
CA ASP A 403 0.05 14.97 24.24
C ASP A 403 0.55 13.86 23.30
N ILE A 404 1.72 14.05 22.69
CA ILE A 404 2.36 13.06 21.80
C ILE A 404 2.88 11.89 22.62
N THR A 405 3.50 12.16 23.76
CA THR A 405 3.93 11.15 24.74
C THR A 405 2.74 10.35 25.24
N ASN A 406 1.64 11.01 25.61
CA ASN A 406 0.41 10.38 26.05
C ASN A 406 -0.20 9.47 24.98
N PHE A 407 -0.19 9.92 23.71
CA PHE A 407 -0.62 9.12 22.57
C PHE A 407 0.26 7.87 22.41
N LEU A 408 1.59 8.02 22.40
CA LEU A 408 2.52 6.90 22.25
C LEU A 408 2.36 5.87 23.37
N ASN A 409 2.21 6.30 24.62
CA ASN A 409 2.00 5.42 25.76
C ASN A 409 0.67 4.65 25.68
N THR A 410 -0.40 5.33 25.25
CA THR A 410 -1.71 4.70 25.01
C THR A 410 -1.65 3.68 23.87
N PHE A 411 -0.93 4.01 22.80
CA PHE A 411 -0.78 3.11 21.67
C PHE A 411 0.06 1.88 22.02
N GLN A 412 1.13 2.05 22.79
CA GLN A 412 1.94 0.93 23.27
C GLN A 412 1.11 -0.03 24.13
N LYS A 413 0.20 0.47 24.99
CA LYS A 413 -0.75 -0.37 25.75
C LYS A 413 -1.65 -1.19 24.81
N SER A 414 -2.18 -0.56 23.77
CA SER A 414 -3.04 -1.23 22.77
C SER A 414 -2.29 -2.32 21.99
N LEU A 415 -1.03 -2.06 21.62
CA LEU A 415 -0.17 -3.05 20.98
C LEU A 415 0.12 -4.24 21.91
N LYS A 416 0.48 -3.98 23.18
CA LYS A 416 0.71 -5.03 24.19
C LYS A 416 -0.55 -5.88 24.42
N GLN A 417 -1.73 -5.27 24.44
CA GLN A 417 -3.00 -5.99 24.53
C GLN A 417 -3.24 -6.89 23.31
N TRP A 418 -2.93 -6.40 22.10
CA TRP A 418 -3.04 -7.21 20.89
C TRP A 418 -2.10 -8.42 20.93
N VAL A 419 -0.84 -8.24 21.34
CA VAL A 419 0.14 -9.35 21.50
C VAL A 419 -0.41 -10.42 22.46
N LYS A 420 -0.93 -10.00 23.62
CA LYS A 420 -1.56 -10.92 24.60
C LYS A 420 -2.79 -11.64 24.04
N LEU A 421 -3.67 -10.92 23.32
CA LEU A 421 -4.84 -11.51 22.65
C LEU A 421 -4.43 -12.60 21.66
N LYS A 422 -3.29 -12.44 21.00
CA LYS A 422 -2.72 -13.42 20.06
C LYS A 422 -1.93 -14.54 20.73
N LYS A 423 -1.90 -14.57 22.07
CA LYS A 423 -1.14 -15.54 22.87
C LYS A 423 0.34 -15.54 22.49
N LYS A 424 0.88 -14.37 22.12
CA LYS A 424 2.29 -14.13 21.86
C LYS A 424 2.95 -13.53 23.10
N THR A 425 4.26 -13.71 23.22
CA THR A 425 5.02 -13.29 24.39
C THR A 425 5.49 -11.85 24.23
N LEU A 426 5.30 -11.04 25.27
CA LEU A 426 5.96 -9.74 25.35
C LEU A 426 7.44 -9.96 25.67
N SER A 427 8.31 -9.21 25.01
CA SER A 427 9.75 -9.29 25.23
C SER A 427 10.32 -7.91 25.45
N SER A 428 11.29 -7.81 26.37
CA SER A 428 12.18 -6.66 26.52
C SER A 428 13.48 -6.82 25.75
N SER A 429 13.64 -7.92 25.00
CA SER A 429 14.79 -8.14 24.14
C SER A 429 14.83 -7.08 23.05
N ILE A 430 15.98 -6.42 22.90
CA ILE A 430 16.19 -5.43 21.86
C ILE A 430 16.37 -6.18 20.53
N SER A 431 15.51 -5.92 19.54
CA SER A 431 15.68 -6.44 18.19
C SER A 431 16.94 -5.86 17.54
N ASN A 432 17.60 -6.65 16.69
CA ASN A 432 18.77 -6.20 15.91
C ASN A 432 18.39 -5.38 14.67
N TRP A 433 17.10 -5.12 14.44
CA TRP A 433 16.64 -4.34 13.30
C TRP A 433 17.06 -2.87 13.42
N ARG A 434 17.32 -2.23 12.27
CA ARG A 434 17.67 -0.82 12.16
C ARG A 434 16.61 0.07 12.81
N GLU A 435 15.35 -0.15 12.48
CA GLU A 435 14.25 0.68 12.97
C GLU A 435 13.31 -0.12 13.88
N ALA A 436 13.76 -0.46 15.09
CA ALA A 436 12.93 -1.10 16.11
C ALA A 436 12.35 -0.04 17.06
N TRP A 437 11.02 -0.04 17.28
CA TRP A 437 10.36 0.92 18.19
C TRP A 437 10.50 0.51 19.66
N HIS A 438 11.73 0.35 20.12
CA HIS A 438 12.06 -0.04 21.49
C HIS A 438 12.55 1.20 22.27
N PRO A 439 12.22 1.36 23.57
CA PRO A 439 12.66 2.52 24.36
C PRO A 439 14.17 2.79 24.33
N LYS A 440 14.98 1.73 24.15
CA LYS A 440 16.44 1.83 24.02
C LYS A 440 16.97 2.01 22.58
N LYS A 441 16.09 2.15 21.58
CA LYS A 441 16.48 2.19 20.15
C LYS A 441 15.82 3.30 19.34
N VAL A 442 14.85 4.02 19.89
CA VAL A 442 14.27 5.18 19.20
C VAL A 442 14.04 6.30 20.18
N GLU A 443 14.36 7.50 19.72
CA GLU A 443 14.05 8.75 20.40
C GLU A 443 13.14 9.59 19.53
N VAL A 444 12.13 10.20 20.16
CA VAL A 444 11.24 11.16 19.53
C VAL A 444 11.52 12.51 20.15
N TRP A 445 11.87 13.47 19.31
CA TRP A 445 12.12 14.85 19.68
C TRP A 445 11.11 15.73 18.98
N GLY A 446 10.63 16.79 19.64
CA GLY A 446 9.67 17.69 19.03
C GLY A 446 9.71 19.12 19.54
N ARG A 447 9.21 20.02 18.70
CA ARG A 447 8.94 21.42 19.04
C ARG A 447 7.71 21.93 18.30
N ILE A 448 7.22 23.11 18.69
CA ILE A 448 6.19 23.83 17.95
C ILE A 448 6.88 24.82 17.01
N ALA A 449 6.61 24.67 15.71
CA ALA A 449 7.04 25.59 14.66
C ALA A 449 5.91 26.58 14.34
N GLU A 450 6.22 27.88 14.28
CA GLU A 450 5.19 28.93 14.15
C GLU A 450 4.48 28.91 12.79
N SER A 451 5.14 28.36 11.76
CA SER A 451 4.61 28.22 10.41
C SER A 451 5.35 27.16 9.61
N GLN A 452 4.91 26.91 8.38
CA GLN A 452 5.61 26.01 7.44
C GLN A 452 7.04 26.47 7.10
N LEU A 453 7.33 27.78 7.22
CA LEU A 453 8.66 28.34 6.93
C LEU A 453 9.62 28.26 8.12
N ASP A 454 9.10 27.91 9.30
CA ASP A 454 9.88 27.87 10.53
C ASP A 454 10.57 26.51 10.74
N SER A 455 10.52 25.55 9.80
CA SER A 455 11.21 24.26 9.98
C SER A 455 12.72 24.46 10.19
N LYS A 456 13.23 24.10 11.37
CA LYS A 456 14.65 24.17 11.71
C LYS A 456 15.36 22.91 11.23
N ALA A 457 14.77 21.76 11.48
CA ALA A 457 15.43 20.49 11.22
C ALA A 457 15.67 20.25 9.74
N VAL A 458 14.80 20.76 8.84
CA VAL A 458 15.00 20.61 7.39
C VAL A 458 16.37 21.16 6.95
N ARG A 459 16.86 22.23 7.58
CA ARG A 459 18.16 22.84 7.26
C ARG A 459 19.33 21.94 7.68
N TRP A 460 19.20 21.26 8.83
CA TRP A 460 20.22 20.33 9.35
C TRP A 460 20.43 19.12 8.45
N PHE A 461 19.41 18.72 7.66
CA PHE A 461 19.56 17.67 6.63
C PHE A 461 20.46 18.09 5.46
N HIS A 462 20.69 19.39 5.27
CA HIS A 462 21.39 19.93 4.09
C HIS A 462 22.61 20.78 4.41
N GLY A 463 22.87 21.07 5.68
CA GLY A 463 24.00 21.87 6.15
C GLY A 463 24.36 21.61 7.61
N PRO A 464 25.23 22.44 8.20
CA PRO A 464 25.58 22.34 9.61
C PRO A 464 24.39 22.62 10.53
N TYR A 465 24.33 21.94 11.67
CA TYR A 465 23.40 22.28 12.76
C TYR A 465 24.05 23.20 13.80
N LEU A 466 25.38 23.11 13.98
CA LEU A 466 26.15 23.99 14.85
C LEU A 466 27.58 24.16 14.31
N GLY A 467 27.99 25.39 14.00
CA GLY A 467 29.33 25.67 13.47
C GLY A 467 29.62 24.86 12.20
N SER A 468 30.61 23.97 12.26
CA SER A 468 30.94 23.01 11.19
C SER A 468 30.32 21.62 11.35
N GLN A 469 29.65 21.34 12.47
CA GLN A 469 29.05 20.03 12.75
C GLN A 469 27.80 19.79 11.91
N SER A 470 27.69 18.62 11.28
CA SER A 470 26.59 18.28 10.36
C SER A 470 26.25 16.80 10.37
N ILE A 471 24.96 16.49 10.27
CA ILE A 471 24.45 15.14 10.03
C ILE A 471 24.21 14.85 8.53
N LYS A 472 24.56 15.77 7.63
CA LYS A 472 24.34 15.59 6.19
C LYS A 472 25.17 14.43 5.64
N LYS A 473 24.52 13.46 4.99
CA LYS A 473 25.13 12.23 4.46
C LYS A 473 25.78 11.34 5.55
N SER A 474 25.39 11.51 6.82
CA SER A 474 25.77 10.58 7.90
C SER A 474 24.96 9.28 7.84
N VAL A 475 25.27 8.33 8.71
CA VAL A 475 24.45 7.11 8.89
C VAL A 475 23.02 7.49 9.29
N LEU A 476 22.85 8.55 10.09
CA LEU A 476 21.57 9.06 10.52
C LEU A 476 20.72 9.59 9.35
N THR A 477 21.27 10.44 8.47
CA THR A 477 20.48 11.00 7.35
C THR A 477 20.49 10.13 6.09
N GLY A 478 21.41 9.19 6.00
CA GLY A 478 21.59 8.27 4.88
C GLY A 478 22.29 8.90 3.68
N GLN A 479 22.65 8.04 2.73
CA GLN A 479 23.30 8.41 1.48
C GLN A 479 22.93 7.42 0.37
N MET A 480 23.47 7.61 -0.83
CA MET A 480 23.19 6.68 -1.94
C MET A 480 23.61 5.25 -1.54
N GLY A 481 22.66 4.31 -1.59
CA GLY A 481 22.89 2.92 -1.15
C GLY A 481 22.74 2.66 0.35
N GLN A 482 22.45 3.67 1.16
CA GLN A 482 22.28 3.56 2.61
C GLN A 482 21.06 4.33 3.11
N ILE A 483 20.11 3.63 3.70
CA ILE A 483 18.93 4.26 4.31
C ILE A 483 19.33 4.93 5.63
N GLY A 484 18.91 6.17 5.80
CA GLY A 484 19.06 6.90 7.05
C GLY A 484 18.09 6.43 8.15
N CYS A 485 18.54 6.61 9.39
CA CYS A 485 17.87 6.21 10.62
C CYS A 485 17.11 7.35 11.32
N ILE A 486 16.85 8.46 10.62
CA ILE A 486 16.02 9.58 11.13
C ILE A 486 14.82 9.84 10.26
N TRP A 487 13.67 10.16 10.86
CA TRP A 487 12.48 10.65 10.19
C TRP A 487 12.25 12.10 10.58
N HIS A 488 11.83 12.91 9.63
CA HIS A 488 11.50 14.31 9.84
C HIS A 488 10.08 14.60 9.39
N ARG A 489 9.28 15.16 10.29
CA ARG A 489 7.87 15.42 10.05
C ARG A 489 7.47 16.82 10.53
N MET A 490 6.83 17.58 9.64
CA MET A 490 6.10 18.81 9.97
C MET A 490 4.60 18.51 10.02
N TYR A 491 4.10 18.04 11.17
CA TYR A 491 2.71 17.67 11.36
C TYR A 491 1.85 18.92 11.61
N PRO A 492 0.74 19.17 10.88
CA PRO A 492 -0.11 20.32 11.16
C PRO A 492 -0.63 20.27 12.61
N ARG A 493 -0.45 21.35 13.38
CA ARG A 493 -0.88 21.36 14.77
C ARG A 493 -2.38 21.60 14.84
N TYR A 494 -3.09 20.64 15.41
CA TYR A 494 -4.50 20.77 15.76
C TYR A 494 -4.62 20.90 17.28
N ILE A 495 -5.47 21.80 17.76
CA ILE A 495 -5.76 21.95 19.19
C ILE A 495 -7.23 21.62 19.46
N THR A 496 -7.52 21.15 20.66
CA THR A 496 -8.90 20.96 21.11
C THR A 496 -9.31 22.11 22.02
N THR A 497 -10.33 22.85 21.60
CA THR A 497 -10.93 23.96 22.36
C THR A 497 -12.42 23.66 22.52
N ASN A 498 -12.93 23.62 23.76
CA ASN A 498 -14.34 23.29 24.05
C ASN A 498 -14.80 21.97 23.39
N GLY A 499 -13.93 20.96 23.35
CA GLY A 499 -14.21 19.66 22.74
C GLY A 499 -14.25 19.65 21.20
N ARG A 500 -13.90 20.77 20.55
CA ARG A 500 -13.83 20.85 19.08
C ARG A 500 -12.38 20.94 18.61
N LEU A 501 -12.06 20.19 17.58
CA LEU A 501 -10.76 20.24 16.92
C LEU A 501 -10.65 21.52 16.07
N GLN A 502 -9.57 22.27 16.26
CA GLN A 502 -9.27 23.49 15.52
C GLN A 502 -7.89 23.36 14.87
N SER A 503 -7.80 23.67 13.57
CA SER A 503 -6.51 23.78 12.89
C SER A 503 -5.85 25.10 13.29
N THR A 504 -4.53 25.06 13.46
CA THR A 504 -3.71 26.27 13.66
C THR A 504 -2.90 26.56 12.39
N ARG A 505 -2.14 27.66 12.40
CA ARG A 505 -1.11 27.94 11.38
C ARG A 505 0.23 27.25 11.68
N GLU A 506 0.35 26.68 12.88
CA GLU A 506 1.56 26.12 13.43
C GLU A 506 1.72 24.65 13.04
N TYR A 507 2.93 24.14 13.21
CA TYR A 507 3.26 22.75 12.98
C TYR A 507 3.94 22.18 14.21
N VAL A 508 3.74 20.90 14.46
CA VAL A 508 4.60 20.13 15.33
C VAL A 508 5.74 19.60 14.47
N GLU A 509 6.94 20.13 14.69
CA GLU A 509 8.15 19.62 14.05
C GLU A 509 8.70 18.46 14.86
N LEU A 510 8.74 17.27 14.27
CA LEU A 510 9.14 16.02 14.91
C LEU A 510 10.36 15.42 14.23
N LEU A 511 11.30 14.97 15.05
CA LEU A 511 12.40 14.08 14.67
C LEU A 511 12.20 12.74 15.36
N THR A 512 12.15 11.66 14.58
CA THR A 512 12.20 10.29 15.10
C THR A 512 13.56 9.71 14.74
N ILE A 513 14.42 9.53 15.73
CA ILE A 513 15.81 9.14 15.58
C ILE A 513 15.95 7.70 16.08
N PHE A 514 16.51 6.82 15.25
CA PHE A 514 16.97 5.49 15.68
C PHE A 514 18.49 5.57 15.80
N PRO A 515 19.03 5.83 17.01
CA PRO A 515 20.45 6.11 17.16
C PRO A 515 21.32 4.92 16.73
N ASP A 516 22.48 5.25 16.17
CA ASP A 516 23.59 4.32 15.98
C ASP A 516 24.74 4.70 16.92
N GLU A 517 25.82 3.91 16.88
CA GLU A 517 27.01 4.09 17.72
C GLU A 517 28.03 5.07 17.11
N SER A 518 27.64 5.94 16.18
CA SER A 518 28.56 6.91 15.59
C SER A 518 28.62 8.21 16.38
N GLU A 519 29.82 8.77 16.50
CA GLU A 519 30.08 10.09 17.12
C GLU A 519 29.17 11.17 16.53
N SER A 520 28.95 11.15 15.21
CA SER A 520 28.05 12.11 14.54
C SER A 520 26.58 12.04 15.01
N THR A 521 26.15 10.87 15.48
CA THR A 521 24.80 10.70 16.04
C THR A 521 24.77 11.15 17.49
N GLU A 522 25.80 10.80 18.28
CA GLU A 522 25.94 11.23 19.67
C GLU A 522 26.00 12.77 19.77
N ASP A 523 26.90 13.42 19.01
CA ASP A 523 27.02 14.88 18.95
C ASP A 523 25.71 15.57 18.58
N PHE A 524 24.93 14.97 17.68
CA PHE A 524 23.65 15.53 17.26
C PHE A 524 22.56 15.38 18.34
N LEU A 525 22.56 14.26 19.07
CA LEU A 525 21.66 14.07 20.20
C LEU A 525 22.00 15.03 21.35
N ASP A 526 23.29 15.22 21.65
CA ASP A 526 23.76 16.20 22.63
C ASP A 526 23.37 17.63 22.24
N TYR A 527 23.49 17.98 20.96
CA TYR A 527 23.00 19.26 20.44
C TYR A 527 21.48 19.43 20.63
N LEU A 528 20.70 18.37 20.36
CA LEU A 528 19.25 18.42 20.54
C LEU A 528 18.88 18.67 22.00
N ASP A 529 19.55 17.98 22.93
CA ASP A 529 19.29 18.05 24.36
C ASP A 529 19.71 19.39 24.99
N THR A 530 20.88 19.91 24.61
CA THR A 530 21.52 21.02 25.32
C THR A 530 21.37 22.38 24.65
N THR A 531 21.22 22.41 23.33
CA THR A 531 21.37 23.64 22.53
C THR A 531 20.14 23.98 21.71
N SER A 532 19.41 22.96 21.25
CA SER A 532 18.22 23.17 20.41
C SER A 532 16.97 23.53 21.22
N ASP A 533 15.89 23.93 20.54
CA ASP A 533 14.56 24.12 21.12
C ASP A 533 13.66 22.88 21.00
N PHE A 534 14.22 21.74 20.56
CA PHE A 534 13.52 20.47 20.59
C PHE A 534 13.57 19.88 22.00
N ILE A 535 12.47 19.27 22.42
CA ILE A 535 12.41 18.51 23.66
C ILE A 535 12.23 17.03 23.35
N LYS A 536 12.80 16.17 24.19
CA LYS A 536 12.61 14.73 24.09
C LYS A 536 11.20 14.37 24.57
N LEU A 537 10.44 13.74 23.68
CA LEU A 537 9.05 13.32 23.90
C LEU A 537 8.93 11.83 24.20
N TRP A 538 9.90 11.02 23.73
CA TRP A 538 9.91 9.58 23.95
C TRP A 538 11.32 8.99 23.75
N PRO A 539 11.72 7.98 24.54
CA PRO A 539 11.06 7.54 25.77
C PRO A 539 11.11 8.64 26.83
N THR A 540 10.15 8.66 27.75
CA THR A 540 10.28 9.46 28.97
C THR A 540 11.22 8.75 29.93
N GLU A 541 12.05 9.50 30.66
CA GLU A 541 12.77 8.96 31.82
C GLU A 541 11.72 8.46 32.83
N GLU A 542 11.93 7.25 33.37
CA GLU A 542 11.03 6.64 34.37
C GLU A 542 11.16 7.31 35.74
#